data_AF-A0A9X3C8W5-F1
#
_entry.id   AF-A0A9X3C8W5-F1
#
_cell.length_a   1.000
_cell.length_b   1.000
_cell.length_c   1.000
_cell.angle_alpha   90.00
_cell.angle_beta   90.00
_cell.angle_gamma   90.00
#
_symmetry.space_group_name_H-M   'P 1'
#
loop_
_entity.id
_entity.type
_entity.pdbx_description
1 polymer ?
#
loop_
_entity_poly.entity_id
_entity_poly.type
_entity_poly.pdbx_seq_one_letter_code
_entity_poly.pdbx_strand_id
1 'polypeptide(L)'
;MKKNLHLVIICLISSIIVNAQQQKGIVGASNWMNKWTNFKPASTEYNEATNILAGTIDKDTKLYKRNTYQLVGVVYVTNNAVLTIEPGTVIRGDDKTCGTLVITNGSKIIAEGLETDPIIFTSNKNVAERKPGDWGGIILLGKAPINKMGGVSFLDFNLDPVVNHYGGQDAEDNSGILKYIRIEYSGRKLNSLKEINGLSLAGIGRKTKLEYIQISYSNDDSFEAYGGDVVMNNLVSYRATDDDFDFTQGVQCAINNSIAIRHPYSSDISGSRCFEIDSYDKIENSDTSKKLTKITANNITLINLEESNQGLVREAAHIGENSYFALNNSVISGFTPFVILQGKIGDGLVNLEKIKLSGLIINNCQGGILSENSNFDSGINNWYQNPAFGLEYTSIRNVALFTEPNIKANPDFRMNVNNTLASGN
;
A
#
# COMPACT_ATOMS: atom_id res chain seq x y z
N MET A 1 -81.80 -1.82 7.43
CA MET A 1 -80.70 -2.05 6.46
C MET A 1 -79.50 -1.19 6.88
N LYS A 2 -78.57 -1.75 7.67
CA LYS A 2 -77.30 -1.08 8.02
C LYS A 2 -76.26 -1.45 6.96
N LYS A 3 -75.75 -0.46 6.21
CA LYS A 3 -74.65 -0.66 5.26
C LYS A 3 -73.32 -0.54 6.02
N ASN A 4 -72.57 -1.64 6.09
CA ASN A 4 -71.20 -1.64 6.57
C ASN A 4 -70.28 -1.05 5.49
N LEU A 5 -69.59 0.03 5.83
CA LEU A 5 -68.56 0.64 5.00
C LEU A 5 -67.21 0.02 5.41
N HIS A 6 -66.69 -0.90 4.61
CA HIS A 6 -65.32 -1.40 4.77
C HIS A 6 -64.35 -0.40 4.16
N LEU A 7 -63.61 0.31 5.01
CA LEU A 7 -62.49 1.14 4.61
C LEU A 7 -61.28 0.22 4.39
N VAL A 8 -60.94 -0.06 3.13
CA VAL A 8 -59.71 -0.78 2.77
C VAL A 8 -58.59 0.25 2.74
N ILE A 9 -57.76 0.26 3.78
CA ILE A 9 -56.51 1.02 3.80
C ILE A 9 -55.49 0.22 2.99
N ILE A 10 -55.21 0.66 1.76
CA ILE A 10 -54.08 0.17 0.98
C ILE A 10 -52.83 0.90 1.49
N CYS A 11 -52.07 0.24 2.37
CA CYS A 11 -50.71 0.66 2.69
C CYS A 11 -49.81 0.38 1.47
N LEU A 12 -49.61 1.40 0.63
CA LEU A 12 -48.53 1.43 -0.36
C LEU A 12 -47.20 1.56 0.40
N ILE A 13 -46.60 0.41 0.73
CA ILE A 13 -45.18 0.35 1.09
C ILE A 13 -44.43 0.56 -0.23
N SER A 14 -44.11 1.82 -0.53
CA SER A 14 -43.06 2.13 -1.49
C SER A 14 -41.74 1.71 -0.84
N SER A 15 -41.24 0.54 -1.24
CA SER A 15 -39.84 0.18 -1.04
C SER A 15 -39.01 1.14 -1.88
N ILE A 16 -38.65 2.29 -1.30
CA ILE A 16 -37.56 3.10 -1.79
C ILE A 16 -36.31 2.24 -1.58
N ILE A 17 -35.95 1.47 -2.60
CA ILE A 17 -34.58 0.95 -2.73
C ILE A 17 -33.75 2.20 -3.00
N VAL A 18 -33.28 2.85 -1.94
CA VAL A 18 -32.12 3.71 -2.03
C VAL A 18 -31.00 2.76 -2.43
N ASN A 19 -30.72 2.64 -3.72
CA ASN A 19 -29.40 2.22 -4.16
C ASN A 19 -28.46 3.29 -3.60
N ALA A 20 -27.97 3.08 -2.38
CA ALA A 20 -26.84 3.83 -1.90
C ALA A 20 -25.73 3.54 -2.91
N GLN A 21 -25.45 4.50 -3.78
CA GLN A 21 -24.39 4.37 -4.76
C GLN A 21 -23.12 4.09 -3.97
N GLN A 22 -22.63 2.85 -4.08
CA GLN A 22 -21.49 2.40 -3.29
C GLN A 22 -20.30 3.25 -3.73
N GLN A 23 -19.77 4.06 -2.80
CA GLN A 23 -18.65 4.95 -3.11
C GLN A 23 -17.45 4.09 -3.55
N LYS A 24 -16.92 4.35 -4.74
CA LYS A 24 -15.73 3.71 -5.28
C LYS A 24 -14.50 4.59 -5.01
N GLY A 25 -13.33 3.98 -4.92
CA GLY A 25 -12.09 4.69 -4.59
C GLY A 25 -12.01 5.04 -3.11
N ILE A 26 -11.30 6.12 -2.79
CA ILE A 26 -11.17 6.61 -1.42
C ILE A 26 -12.55 7.05 -0.88
N VAL A 27 -12.86 6.67 0.35
CA VAL A 27 -14.13 6.96 1.04
C VAL A 27 -13.94 7.67 2.38
N GLY A 28 -14.98 8.36 2.83
CA GLY A 28 -15.03 9.05 4.12
C GLY A 28 -15.82 10.36 4.06
N ALA A 29 -16.47 10.72 5.17
CA ALA A 29 -17.23 11.97 5.27
C ALA A 29 -16.33 13.21 5.06
N SER A 30 -15.08 13.13 5.51
CA SER A 30 -14.04 14.13 5.30
C SER A 30 -12.84 13.53 4.53
N ASN A 31 -12.00 14.40 3.96
CA ASN A 31 -10.72 14.01 3.39
C ASN A 31 -9.76 13.60 4.50
N TRP A 32 -9.60 12.30 4.70
CA TRP A 32 -8.76 11.75 5.76
C TRP A 32 -7.25 11.94 5.50
N MET A 33 -6.82 12.31 4.29
CA MET A 33 -5.43 12.66 4.00
C MET A 33 -5.07 14.07 4.50
N ASN A 34 -6.06 14.89 4.80
CA ASN A 34 -5.84 16.28 5.18
C ASN A 34 -5.03 16.39 6.51
N LYS A 35 -4.25 17.47 6.63
CA LYS A 35 -3.42 17.87 7.79
C LYS A 35 -2.18 17.02 8.11
N TRP A 36 -2.18 15.71 7.88
CA TRP A 36 -1.05 14.86 8.28
C TRP A 36 -0.14 14.43 7.12
N THR A 37 -0.66 14.41 5.89
CA THR A 37 0.12 14.10 4.68
C THR A 37 0.92 15.31 4.19
N ASN A 38 1.95 15.04 3.40
CA ASN A 38 2.79 16.03 2.74
C ASN A 38 3.06 15.64 1.29
N PHE A 39 2.55 16.45 0.36
CA PHE A 39 2.75 16.26 -1.08
C PHE A 39 3.84 17.18 -1.66
N LYS A 40 4.57 17.90 -0.79
CA LYS A 40 5.71 18.75 -1.16
C LYS A 40 6.92 18.52 -0.25
N PRO A 41 7.34 17.27 -0.01
CA PRO A 41 8.47 17.01 0.88
C PRO A 41 9.79 17.63 0.37
N ALA A 42 9.90 17.92 -0.93
CA ALA A 42 11.06 18.57 -1.54
C ALA A 42 11.20 20.06 -1.21
N SER A 43 10.22 20.67 -0.54
CA SER A 43 10.30 22.04 -0.04
C SER A 43 10.04 22.12 1.47
N THR A 44 10.01 20.99 2.17
CA THR A 44 9.69 20.94 3.60
C THR A 44 10.98 20.87 4.41
N GLU A 45 11.24 21.89 5.21
CA GLU A 45 12.38 21.93 6.13
C GLU A 45 12.01 21.28 7.46
N TYR A 46 12.95 20.54 8.04
CA TYR A 46 12.82 19.96 9.37
C TYR A 46 14.02 20.39 10.22
N ASN A 47 13.86 20.36 11.55
CA ASN A 47 14.95 20.72 12.46
C ASN A 47 16.18 19.83 12.23
N GLU A 48 17.35 20.39 12.46
CA GLU A 48 18.60 19.63 12.47
C GLU A 48 18.65 18.66 13.64
N ALA A 49 19.38 17.55 13.46
CA ALA A 49 19.48 16.52 14.48
C ALA A 49 20.17 17.02 15.75
N THR A 50 19.54 16.78 16.89
CA THR A 50 20.07 17.08 18.23
C THR A 50 20.59 15.83 18.93
N ASN A 51 20.21 14.65 18.44
CA ASN A 51 20.53 13.35 19.02
C ASN A 51 20.86 12.34 17.93
N ILE A 52 21.74 11.39 18.24
CA ILE A 52 22.06 10.26 17.36
C ILE A 52 21.38 9.00 17.89
N LEU A 53 20.77 8.23 16.99
CA LEU A 53 20.34 6.86 17.20
C LEU A 53 21.26 5.96 16.36
N ALA A 54 21.98 5.06 17.02
CA ALA A 54 22.93 4.15 16.38
C ALA A 54 23.00 2.83 17.17
N GLY A 55 23.33 1.73 16.49
CA GLY A 55 23.57 0.43 17.13
C GLY A 55 22.31 -0.23 17.67
N THR A 56 22.37 -0.82 18.85
CA THR A 56 21.30 -1.66 19.41
C THR A 56 20.57 -0.96 20.55
N ILE A 57 19.24 -0.99 20.49
CA ILE A 57 18.30 -0.64 21.56
C ILE A 57 17.80 -1.95 22.17
N ASP A 58 18.36 -2.35 23.31
CA ASP A 58 18.10 -3.63 24.00
C ASP A 58 17.20 -3.50 25.24
N LYS A 59 16.70 -2.29 25.50
CA LYS A 59 15.78 -1.94 26.57
C LYS A 59 14.79 -0.88 26.09
N ASP A 60 13.64 -0.82 26.75
CA ASP A 60 12.60 0.15 26.45
C ASP A 60 13.18 1.57 26.38
N THR A 61 12.91 2.23 25.26
CA THR A 61 13.48 3.53 24.95
C THR A 61 12.39 4.43 24.39
N LYS A 62 12.38 5.69 24.85
CA LYS A 62 11.42 6.69 24.41
C LYS A 62 12.12 7.84 23.69
N LEU A 63 11.68 8.14 22.48
CA LEU A 63 12.07 9.32 21.72
C LEU A 63 11.09 10.46 21.99
N TYR A 64 11.60 11.66 22.23
CA TYR A 64 10.81 12.81 22.65
C TYR A 64 10.69 13.85 21.54
N LYS A 65 9.50 14.45 21.39
CA LYS A 65 9.18 15.44 20.33
C LYS A 65 10.12 16.65 20.33
N ARG A 66 10.64 17.02 21.50
CA ARG A 66 11.56 18.17 21.67
C ARG A 66 12.90 17.99 20.96
N ASN A 67 13.24 16.77 20.54
CA ASN A 67 14.49 16.42 19.89
C ASN A 67 14.25 16.06 18.43
N THR A 68 15.29 16.20 17.61
CA THR A 68 15.37 15.55 16.30
C THR A 68 16.48 14.52 16.30
N TYR A 69 16.20 13.35 15.76
CA TYR A 69 17.08 12.20 15.86
C TYR A 69 17.71 11.87 14.50
N GLN A 70 19.03 11.75 14.42
CA GLN A 70 19.69 11.19 13.24
C GLN A 70 19.85 9.68 13.43
N LEU A 71 19.36 8.90 12.48
CA LEU A 71 19.45 7.44 12.43
C LEU A 71 20.72 7.06 11.66
N VAL A 72 21.73 6.56 12.35
CA VAL A 72 23.07 6.28 11.80
C VAL A 72 23.34 4.78 11.79
N GLY A 73 23.63 4.24 10.60
CA GLY A 73 23.76 2.81 10.35
C GLY A 73 22.43 2.08 10.54
N VAL A 74 22.52 0.75 10.69
CA VAL A 74 21.36 -0.05 11.04
C VAL A 74 21.16 -0.01 12.55
N VAL A 75 19.99 0.47 12.98
CA VAL A 75 19.58 0.53 14.37
C VAL A 75 18.59 -0.58 14.67
N TYR A 76 18.96 -1.47 15.59
CA TYR A 76 18.15 -2.63 15.96
C TYR A 76 17.43 -2.41 17.28
N VAL A 77 16.11 -2.62 17.31
CA VAL A 77 15.36 -2.77 18.57
C VAL A 77 15.23 -4.26 18.86
N THR A 78 15.83 -4.71 19.96
CA THR A 78 16.04 -6.14 20.28
C THR A 78 15.59 -6.49 21.70
N ASN A 79 15.79 -7.75 22.12
CA ASN A 79 15.58 -8.20 23.50
C ASN A 79 14.14 -7.94 24.02
N ASN A 80 13.15 -8.04 23.14
CA ASN A 80 11.74 -7.72 23.43
C ASN A 80 11.49 -6.28 23.90
N ALA A 81 12.44 -5.37 23.67
CA ALA A 81 12.32 -3.96 24.02
C ALA A 81 11.23 -3.26 23.19
N VAL A 82 10.70 -2.20 23.76
CA VAL A 82 9.73 -1.30 23.13
C VAL A 82 10.38 0.05 22.81
N LEU A 83 10.44 0.40 21.53
CA LEU A 83 10.77 1.75 21.09
C LEU A 83 9.49 2.59 20.99
N THR A 84 9.34 3.57 21.87
CA THR A 84 8.21 4.51 21.85
C THR A 84 8.64 5.84 21.25
N ILE A 85 7.85 6.40 20.34
CA ILE A 85 8.14 7.67 19.67
C ILE A 85 6.99 8.64 19.92
N GLU A 86 7.27 9.81 20.50
CA GLU A 86 6.24 10.82 20.72
C GLU A 86 5.71 11.42 19.40
N PRO A 87 4.41 11.77 19.33
CA PRO A 87 3.85 12.50 18.18
C PRO A 87 4.68 13.72 17.78
N GLY A 88 4.82 13.96 16.48
CA GLY A 88 5.58 15.09 15.93
C GLY A 88 7.10 14.97 16.04
N THR A 89 7.65 13.84 16.52
CA THR A 89 9.09 13.60 16.50
C THR A 89 9.59 13.48 15.06
N VAL A 90 10.76 14.07 14.78
CA VAL A 90 11.46 13.94 13.50
C VAL A 90 12.66 13.01 13.67
N ILE A 91 12.78 12.04 12.76
CA ILE A 91 13.88 11.11 12.61
C ILE A 91 14.46 11.30 11.20
N ARG A 92 15.76 11.55 11.11
CA ARG A 92 16.51 11.80 9.88
C ARG A 92 17.44 10.63 9.58
N GLY A 93 17.16 9.86 8.53
CA GLY A 93 17.99 8.76 8.05
C GLY A 93 19.30 9.26 7.45
N ASP A 94 20.43 8.83 8.02
CA ASP A 94 21.75 9.20 7.51
C ASP A 94 22.02 8.55 6.16
N ASP A 95 22.42 9.35 5.17
CA ASP A 95 22.62 8.83 3.83
C ASP A 95 23.88 8.01 3.71
N LYS A 96 24.98 8.47 4.32
CA LYS A 96 26.30 7.84 4.19
C LYS A 96 26.34 6.43 4.73
N THR A 97 25.63 6.19 5.83
CA THR A 97 25.61 4.89 6.51
C THR A 97 24.41 4.02 6.14
N CYS A 98 23.53 4.51 5.24
CA CYS A 98 22.23 3.89 4.98
C CYS A 98 21.47 3.68 6.30
N GLY A 99 21.11 4.78 6.96
CA GLY A 99 20.31 4.73 8.19
C GLY A 99 19.09 3.85 8.00
N THR A 100 18.90 2.82 8.83
CA THR A 100 17.81 1.85 8.73
C THR A 100 17.31 1.49 10.12
N LEU A 101 16.00 1.48 10.34
CA LEU A 101 15.42 1.08 11.63
C LEU A 101 14.86 -0.33 11.51
N VAL A 102 15.35 -1.25 12.35
CA VAL A 102 14.91 -2.65 12.38
C VAL A 102 14.28 -2.97 13.72
N ILE A 103 12.99 -3.27 13.71
CA ILE A 103 12.27 -3.79 14.87
C ILE A 103 12.32 -5.31 14.78
N THR A 104 13.16 -5.93 15.60
CA THR A 104 13.41 -7.36 15.52
C THR A 104 12.28 -8.17 16.13
N ASN A 105 12.22 -9.45 15.75
CA ASN A 105 11.20 -10.37 16.20
C ASN A 105 11.11 -10.42 17.74
N GLY A 106 9.91 -10.11 18.28
CA GLY A 106 9.62 -10.05 19.72
C GLY A 106 9.68 -8.63 20.30
N SER A 107 10.43 -7.73 19.68
CA SER A 107 10.46 -6.30 20.03
C SER A 107 9.31 -5.54 19.38
N LYS A 108 9.08 -4.30 19.84
CA LYS A 108 7.94 -3.48 19.37
C LYS A 108 8.33 -2.04 19.10
N ILE A 109 7.57 -1.41 18.21
CA ILE A 109 7.56 0.03 18.01
C ILE A 109 6.19 0.61 18.35
N ILE A 110 6.14 1.68 19.13
CA ILE A 110 4.94 2.46 19.42
C ILE A 110 5.17 3.86 18.85
N ALA A 111 4.84 4.03 17.57
CA ALA A 111 4.89 5.27 16.82
C ALA A 111 3.47 5.69 16.46
N GLU A 112 2.73 6.19 17.46
CA GLU A 112 1.36 6.68 17.30
C GLU A 112 1.37 8.21 17.27
N GLY A 113 1.63 8.77 16.07
CA GLY A 113 1.50 10.20 15.81
C GLY A 113 0.04 10.68 15.87
N LEU A 114 -0.15 11.97 15.59
CA LEU A 114 -1.47 12.60 15.54
C LEU A 114 -1.73 13.21 14.16
N GLU A 115 -3.00 13.40 13.80
CA GLU A 115 -3.39 14.07 12.55
C GLU A 115 -2.72 15.47 12.42
N THR A 116 -2.52 16.17 13.53
CA THR A 116 -1.88 17.49 13.58
C THR A 116 -0.38 17.44 13.86
N ASP A 117 0.13 16.32 14.37
CA ASP A 117 1.53 16.10 14.76
C ASP A 117 1.98 14.71 14.31
N PRO A 118 2.07 14.45 12.98
CA PRO A 118 2.55 13.18 12.48
C PRO A 118 4.03 12.97 12.81
N ILE A 119 4.44 11.71 13.03
CA ILE A 119 5.85 11.35 13.20
C ILE A 119 6.51 11.31 11.83
N ILE A 120 7.72 11.87 11.71
CA ILE A 120 8.41 12.01 10.42
C ILE A 120 9.69 11.21 10.42
N PHE A 121 9.84 10.35 9.41
CA PHE A 121 11.10 9.75 9.01
C PHE A 121 11.49 10.32 7.64
N THR A 122 12.65 10.95 7.53
CA THR A 122 13.06 11.65 6.29
C THR A 122 14.56 11.59 6.07
N SER A 123 15.05 12.05 4.93
CA SER A 123 16.48 12.13 4.62
C SER A 123 17.22 13.11 5.54
N ASN A 124 18.45 12.78 5.92
CA ASN A 124 19.31 13.69 6.66
C ASN A 124 19.90 14.83 5.80
N LYS A 125 19.79 14.77 4.48
CA LYS A 125 20.30 15.81 3.59
C LYS A 125 19.48 17.10 3.65
N ASN A 126 20.11 18.19 3.25
CA ASN A 126 19.44 19.48 3.04
C ASN A 126 18.32 19.33 2.00
N VAL A 127 17.28 20.14 2.12
CA VAL A 127 16.06 20.09 1.28
C VAL A 127 16.36 19.99 -0.23
N ALA A 128 17.32 20.77 -0.74
CA ALA A 128 17.65 20.80 -2.16
C ALA A 128 18.40 19.55 -2.68
N GLU A 129 18.93 18.73 -1.77
CA GLU A 129 19.80 17.59 -2.08
C GLU A 129 19.12 16.24 -1.86
N ARG A 130 17.91 16.23 -1.30
CA ARG A 130 17.15 15.02 -0.99
C ARG A 130 16.77 14.29 -2.26
N LYS A 131 16.97 12.97 -2.26
CA LYS A 131 16.64 12.09 -3.39
C LYS A 131 16.03 10.79 -2.86
N PRO A 132 15.21 10.12 -3.68
CA PRO A 132 14.82 8.75 -3.38
C PRO A 132 16.03 7.91 -2.97
N GLY A 133 15.86 7.05 -1.95
CA GLY A 133 16.89 6.13 -1.49
C GLY A 133 18.06 6.80 -0.79
N ASP A 134 17.82 7.96 -0.18
CA ASP A 134 18.83 8.59 0.67
C ASP A 134 19.12 7.70 1.89
N TRP A 135 18.12 7.04 2.48
CA TRP A 135 18.27 6.15 3.63
C TRP A 135 17.51 4.85 3.42
N GLY A 136 17.71 3.86 4.31
CA GLY A 136 17.21 2.50 4.10
C GLY A 136 15.69 2.41 4.19
N GLY A 137 15.11 2.84 5.30
CA GLY A 137 13.68 2.66 5.59
C GLY A 137 13.45 2.04 6.95
N ILE A 138 12.24 1.52 7.15
CA ILE A 138 11.82 0.86 8.38
C ILE A 138 11.50 -0.62 8.09
N ILE A 139 12.03 -1.52 8.90
CA ILE A 139 11.83 -2.96 8.78
C ILE A 139 11.20 -3.47 10.08
N LEU A 140 10.05 -4.14 9.98
CA LEU A 140 9.43 -4.85 11.10
C LEU A 140 9.53 -6.35 10.84
N LEU A 141 10.03 -7.08 11.84
CA LEU A 141 10.14 -8.53 11.81
C LEU A 141 9.19 -9.11 12.87
N GLY A 142 8.24 -9.93 12.45
CA GLY A 142 7.22 -10.53 13.32
C GLY A 142 7.25 -12.06 13.33
N LYS A 143 6.26 -12.64 14.03
CA LYS A 143 6.10 -14.09 14.29
C LYS A 143 4.97 -14.75 13.51
N ALA A 144 4.31 -14.03 12.62
CA ALA A 144 3.18 -14.54 11.86
C ALA A 144 3.62 -15.52 10.76
N PRO A 145 2.74 -16.44 10.33
CA PRO A 145 3.08 -17.48 9.37
C PRO A 145 3.56 -16.93 8.02
N ILE A 146 4.52 -17.63 7.42
CA ILE A 146 5.03 -17.38 6.07
C ILE A 146 5.00 -18.69 5.27
N ASN A 147 5.08 -18.61 3.94
CA ASN A 147 5.12 -19.81 3.10
C ASN A 147 6.54 -20.22 2.64
N LYS A 148 7.60 -19.64 3.19
CA LYS A 148 8.96 -20.17 2.96
C LYS A 148 9.16 -21.50 3.65
N MET A 149 10.02 -22.33 3.09
CA MET A 149 10.41 -23.62 3.67
C MET A 149 10.86 -23.46 5.13
N GLY A 150 10.29 -24.28 6.02
CA GLY A 150 10.56 -24.22 7.46
C GLY A 150 9.78 -23.17 8.25
N GLY A 151 9.06 -22.25 7.58
CA GLY A 151 8.18 -21.27 8.22
C GLY A 151 8.89 -20.14 8.98
N VAL A 152 10.22 -20.04 8.86
CA VAL A 152 11.06 -18.96 9.40
C VAL A 152 12.08 -18.60 8.32
N SER A 153 12.34 -17.30 8.11
CA SER A 153 13.27 -16.80 7.10
C SER A 153 13.96 -15.53 7.61
N PHE A 154 14.83 -14.96 6.78
CA PHE A 154 15.44 -13.64 6.95
C PHE A 154 15.28 -12.83 5.65
N LEU A 155 15.34 -11.49 5.78
CA LEU A 155 15.35 -10.58 4.63
C LEU A 155 16.80 -10.36 4.18
N ASP A 156 17.04 -10.43 2.88
CA ASP A 156 18.39 -10.32 2.32
C ASP A 156 18.82 -8.85 2.13
N PHE A 157 18.81 -8.09 3.23
CA PHE A 157 19.17 -6.66 3.24
C PHE A 157 20.53 -6.39 3.90
N ASN A 158 21.43 -7.37 3.89
CA ASN A 158 22.74 -7.31 4.59
C ASN A 158 22.62 -6.95 6.09
N LEU A 159 21.55 -7.40 6.74
CA LEU A 159 21.31 -7.20 8.16
C LEU A 159 22.16 -8.17 9.01
N ASP A 160 22.32 -7.86 10.29
CA ASP A 160 22.91 -8.75 11.28
C ASP A 160 22.17 -10.11 11.28
N PRO A 161 22.86 -11.22 10.92
CA PRO A 161 22.25 -12.53 10.81
C PRO A 161 21.81 -13.10 12.15
N VAL A 162 22.15 -12.50 13.30
CA VAL A 162 21.70 -12.97 14.61
C VAL A 162 20.26 -12.52 14.91
N VAL A 163 19.82 -11.38 14.37
CA VAL A 163 18.58 -10.71 14.78
C VAL A 163 17.63 -10.36 13.63
N ASN A 164 17.92 -10.81 12.41
CA ASN A 164 17.15 -10.49 11.20
C ASN A 164 16.07 -11.53 10.81
N HIS A 165 15.69 -12.42 11.73
CA HIS A 165 14.76 -13.51 11.45
C HIS A 165 13.30 -13.08 11.64
N TYR A 166 12.40 -13.58 10.79
CA TYR A 166 10.96 -13.41 10.90
C TYR A 166 10.23 -14.71 10.54
N GLY A 167 8.93 -14.73 10.79
CA GLY A 167 8.09 -15.90 10.57
C GLY A 167 7.87 -16.70 11.85
N GLY A 168 6.90 -17.60 11.80
CA GLY A 168 6.49 -18.40 12.95
C GLY A 168 5.10 -18.97 12.75
N GLN A 169 4.35 -19.11 13.84
CA GLN A 169 3.01 -19.69 13.84
C GLN A 169 1.95 -18.74 14.42
N ASP A 170 2.35 -17.54 14.86
CA ASP A 170 1.46 -16.63 15.58
C ASP A 170 0.87 -15.57 14.65
N ALA A 171 -0.24 -15.91 13.99
CA ALA A 171 -0.99 -14.97 13.14
C ALA A 171 -1.52 -13.74 13.92
N GLU A 172 -1.55 -13.80 15.25
CA GLU A 172 -2.01 -12.73 16.13
C GLU A 172 -0.85 -11.95 16.78
N ASP A 173 0.38 -12.11 16.27
CA ASP A 173 1.56 -11.36 16.73
C ASP A 173 1.32 -9.85 16.68
N ASN A 174 1.98 -9.13 17.58
CA ASN A 174 1.86 -7.68 17.73
C ASN A 174 3.24 -7.03 17.79
N SER A 175 3.70 -6.54 16.64
CA SER A 175 4.95 -5.80 16.48
C SER A 175 4.81 -4.30 16.84
N GLY A 176 3.62 -3.86 17.25
CA GLY A 176 3.34 -2.52 17.76
C GLY A 176 2.37 -1.70 16.91
N ILE A 177 2.61 -0.39 16.84
CA ILE A 177 1.73 0.61 16.23
C ILE A 177 2.55 1.56 15.36
N LEU A 178 2.15 1.69 14.10
CA LEU A 178 2.53 2.79 13.21
C LEU A 178 1.25 3.53 12.82
N LYS A 179 1.11 4.76 13.31
CA LYS A 179 -0.05 5.60 13.03
C LYS A 179 0.30 7.07 12.84
N TYR A 180 -0.27 7.69 11.81
CA TYR A 180 0.04 9.08 11.42
C TYR A 180 1.54 9.30 11.25
N ILE A 181 2.11 8.57 10.29
CA ILE A 181 3.56 8.58 10.00
C ILE A 181 3.79 9.03 8.57
N ARG A 182 4.84 9.83 8.37
CA ARG A 182 5.41 10.12 7.05
C ARG A 182 6.80 9.50 6.95
N ILE A 183 7.03 8.73 5.90
CA ILE A 183 8.32 8.16 5.53
C ILE A 183 8.70 8.78 4.18
N GLU A 184 9.76 9.55 4.13
CA GLU A 184 10.14 10.35 2.98
C GLU A 184 11.56 9.98 2.53
N TYR A 185 11.77 9.80 1.22
CA TYR A 185 13.10 9.59 0.61
C TYR A 185 13.84 8.32 1.07
N SER A 186 13.09 7.33 1.53
CA SER A 186 13.60 6.01 1.93
C SER A 186 13.88 5.12 0.70
N GLY A 187 14.18 3.86 0.96
CA GLY A 187 14.22 2.80 -0.02
C GLY A 187 15.58 2.72 -0.73
N ARG A 188 16.58 2.05 -0.15
CA ARG A 188 17.97 2.11 -0.64
C ARG A 188 18.34 0.88 -1.45
N LYS A 189 18.86 1.08 -2.68
CA LYS A 189 19.62 0.06 -3.41
C LYS A 189 20.97 -0.19 -2.73
N LEU A 190 21.15 -1.38 -2.14
CA LEU A 190 22.39 -1.79 -1.48
C LEU A 190 23.43 -2.26 -2.49
N ASN A 191 22.98 -2.90 -3.57
CA ASN A 191 23.74 -3.27 -4.75
C ASN A 191 22.77 -3.57 -5.91
N SER A 192 23.26 -4.11 -7.02
CA SER A 192 22.44 -4.41 -8.21
C SER A 192 21.39 -5.53 -8.04
N LEU A 193 21.37 -6.21 -6.89
CA LEU A 193 20.49 -7.36 -6.61
C LEU A 193 19.73 -7.23 -5.29
N LYS A 194 20.02 -6.21 -4.47
CA LYS A 194 19.47 -6.06 -3.11
C LYS A 194 19.09 -4.64 -2.86
N GLU A 195 17.84 -4.45 -2.48
CA GLU A 195 17.19 -3.15 -2.37
C GLU A 195 16.33 -3.20 -1.10
N ILE A 196 16.29 -2.10 -0.34
CA ILE A 196 15.47 -1.97 0.88
C ILE A 196 14.29 -1.07 0.51
N ASN A 197 13.13 -1.34 1.08
CA ASN A 197 11.88 -0.60 0.85
C ASN A 197 11.68 0.57 1.82
N GLY A 198 10.65 1.39 1.57
CA GLY A 198 10.22 2.39 2.53
C GLY A 198 9.74 1.78 3.86
N LEU A 199 8.84 0.80 3.77
CA LEU A 199 8.37 0.01 4.91
C LEU A 199 8.31 -1.47 4.54
N SER A 200 9.21 -2.26 5.13
CA SER A 200 9.23 -3.73 5.00
C SER A 200 8.51 -4.39 6.17
N LEU A 201 7.52 -5.22 5.87
CA LEU A 201 6.64 -5.89 6.83
C LEU A 201 6.80 -7.40 6.73
N ALA A 202 7.72 -7.99 7.48
CA ALA A 202 8.03 -9.41 7.36
C ALA A 202 7.44 -10.23 8.50
N GLY A 203 6.51 -11.15 8.18
CA GLY A 203 5.84 -12.00 9.15
C GLY A 203 5.03 -11.22 10.18
N ILE A 204 4.38 -10.12 9.79
CA ILE A 204 3.62 -9.27 10.70
C ILE A 204 2.26 -9.88 11.04
N GLY A 205 1.93 -9.91 12.33
CA GLY A 205 0.66 -10.43 12.83
C GLY A 205 -0.45 -9.39 12.90
N ARG A 206 -1.69 -9.90 12.97
CA ARG A 206 -2.94 -9.14 12.81
C ARG A 206 -3.21 -8.11 13.92
N LYS A 207 -2.51 -8.21 15.05
CA LYS A 207 -2.63 -7.25 16.15
C LYS A 207 -1.69 -6.05 16.00
N THR A 208 -0.79 -6.08 15.02
CA THR A 208 0.02 -4.91 14.66
C THR A 208 -0.86 -3.89 13.95
N LYS A 209 -0.79 -2.64 14.39
CA LYS A 209 -1.65 -1.57 13.87
C LYS A 209 -0.89 -0.72 12.85
N LEU A 210 -1.34 -0.74 11.60
CA LEU A 210 -0.78 0.01 10.47
C LEU A 210 -1.86 0.90 9.86
N GLU A 211 -1.88 2.17 10.25
CA GLU A 211 -2.94 3.11 9.86
C GLU A 211 -2.37 4.49 9.52
N TYR A 212 -2.88 5.19 8.51
CA TYR A 212 -2.45 6.58 8.24
C TYR A 212 -0.93 6.70 8.07
N ILE A 213 -0.38 5.94 7.12
CA ILE A 213 1.05 5.97 6.79
C ILE A 213 1.19 6.51 5.37
N GLN A 214 2.01 7.52 5.21
CA GLN A 214 2.40 8.04 3.91
C GLN A 214 3.86 7.69 3.67
N ILE A 215 4.14 7.12 2.50
CA ILE A 215 5.49 6.91 2.00
C ILE A 215 5.64 7.71 0.72
N SER A 216 6.71 8.51 0.63
CA SER A 216 6.95 9.35 -0.52
C SER A 216 8.38 9.27 -1.01
N TYR A 217 8.54 9.24 -2.33
CA TYR A 217 9.85 9.21 -2.97
C TYR A 217 10.73 8.04 -2.49
N SER A 218 10.15 6.84 -2.35
CA SER A 218 10.95 5.62 -2.12
C SER A 218 11.76 5.30 -3.39
N ASN A 219 13.04 4.90 -3.29
CA ASN A 219 13.83 4.43 -4.46
C ASN A 219 13.71 2.92 -4.70
N ASP A 220 12.72 2.33 -4.08
CA ASP A 220 12.29 0.94 -4.18
C ASP A 220 10.80 0.94 -3.86
N ASP A 221 10.26 -0.16 -3.34
CA ASP A 221 8.86 -0.20 -2.96
C ASP A 221 8.53 0.78 -1.84
N SER A 222 7.30 1.30 -1.87
CA SER A 222 6.76 2.04 -0.73
C SER A 222 6.47 1.07 0.42
N PHE A 223 5.58 0.12 0.20
CA PHE A 223 5.18 -0.89 1.18
C PHE A 223 5.43 -2.29 0.60
N GLU A 224 6.25 -3.09 1.26
CA GLU A 224 6.43 -4.50 0.88
C GLU A 224 6.14 -5.41 2.09
N ALA A 225 5.31 -6.43 1.87
CA ALA A 225 4.96 -7.40 2.90
C ALA A 225 5.40 -8.83 2.53
N TYR A 226 6.16 -9.43 3.44
CA TYR A 226 6.72 -10.78 3.30
C TYR A 226 6.00 -11.75 4.24
N GLY A 227 4.99 -12.45 3.75
CA GLY A 227 4.15 -13.31 4.57
C GLY A 227 3.41 -12.55 5.68
N GLY A 228 2.88 -13.29 6.66
CA GLY A 228 2.10 -12.75 7.78
C GLY A 228 0.61 -12.54 7.50
N ASP A 229 -0.10 -12.04 8.51
CA ASP A 229 -1.53 -11.76 8.50
C ASP A 229 -1.72 -10.28 8.84
N VAL A 230 -1.69 -9.41 7.82
CA VAL A 230 -1.56 -7.94 7.98
C VAL A 230 -2.84 -7.20 7.60
N VAL A 231 -3.18 -6.18 8.37
CA VAL A 231 -4.29 -5.26 8.06
C VAL A 231 -3.74 -3.84 7.97
N MET A 232 -3.99 -3.19 6.83
CA MET A 232 -3.50 -1.85 6.54
C MET A 232 -4.66 -0.94 6.16
N ASN A 233 -4.72 0.25 6.76
CA ASN A 233 -5.80 1.20 6.50
C ASN A 233 -5.23 2.60 6.22
N ASN A 234 -5.81 3.30 5.24
CA ASN A 234 -5.48 4.71 4.99
C ASN A 234 -4.00 4.93 4.65
N LEU A 235 -3.47 4.14 3.72
CA LEU A 235 -2.11 4.29 3.22
C LEU A 235 -2.04 5.25 2.03
N VAL A 236 -0.92 5.96 1.92
CA VAL A 236 -0.60 6.81 0.78
C VAL A 236 0.80 6.43 0.28
N SER A 237 0.89 5.85 -0.91
CA SER A 237 2.15 5.82 -1.67
C SER A 237 2.17 7.00 -2.63
N TYR A 238 3.24 7.78 -2.61
CA TYR A 238 3.41 8.95 -3.45
C TYR A 238 4.77 8.92 -4.15
N ARG A 239 4.76 8.60 -5.44
CA ARG A 239 5.95 8.55 -6.31
C ARG A 239 7.01 7.56 -5.80
N ALA A 240 6.61 6.30 -5.58
CA ALA A 240 7.57 5.21 -5.49
C ALA A 240 8.38 5.12 -6.81
N THR A 241 9.62 4.65 -6.70
CA THR A 241 10.43 4.36 -7.88
C THR A 241 10.07 2.99 -8.41
N ASP A 242 9.97 1.98 -7.53
CA ASP A 242 9.43 0.68 -7.90
C ASP A 242 7.95 0.57 -7.51
N ASP A 243 7.50 -0.45 -6.79
CA ASP A 243 6.09 -0.72 -6.56
C ASP A 243 5.49 0.07 -5.39
N ASP A 244 4.21 0.41 -5.50
CA ASP A 244 3.53 1.11 -4.41
C ASP A 244 3.17 0.16 -3.25
N PHE A 245 2.69 -1.04 -3.59
CA PHE A 245 2.33 -2.10 -2.66
C PHE A 245 2.74 -3.47 -3.24
N ASP A 246 3.78 -4.06 -2.67
CA ASP A 246 4.24 -5.40 -3.02
C ASP A 246 3.93 -6.42 -1.90
N PHE A 247 3.57 -7.63 -2.32
CA PHE A 247 3.10 -8.71 -1.49
C PHE A 247 3.68 -10.03 -1.97
N THR A 248 4.49 -10.65 -1.12
CA THR A 248 5.07 -11.96 -1.40
C THR A 248 4.96 -12.93 -0.21
N GLN A 249 5.44 -14.16 -0.42
CA GLN A 249 5.68 -15.16 0.60
C GLN A 249 4.46 -15.60 1.43
N GLY A 250 3.29 -15.66 0.77
CA GLY A 250 2.07 -16.21 1.36
C GLY A 250 1.31 -15.24 2.24
N VAL A 251 1.57 -13.93 2.13
CA VAL A 251 0.94 -12.89 2.94
C VAL A 251 -0.58 -12.93 2.82
N GLN A 252 -1.26 -12.80 3.94
CA GLN A 252 -2.71 -12.64 4.03
C GLN A 252 -2.99 -11.17 4.38
N CYS A 253 -3.41 -10.37 3.40
CA CYS A 253 -3.59 -8.93 3.58
C CYS A 253 -5.03 -8.48 3.39
N ALA A 254 -5.50 -7.60 4.28
CA ALA A 254 -6.59 -6.68 4.00
C ALA A 254 -6.06 -5.25 3.95
N ILE A 255 -6.14 -4.61 2.78
CA ILE A 255 -5.77 -3.20 2.57
C ILE A 255 -7.03 -2.39 2.26
N ASN A 256 -7.29 -1.34 3.03
CA ASN A 256 -8.52 -0.56 2.92
C ASN A 256 -8.26 0.94 2.76
N ASN A 257 -9.10 1.59 1.98
CA ASN A 257 -9.20 3.05 1.88
C ASN A 257 -7.85 3.72 1.63
N SER A 258 -7.07 3.21 0.67
CA SER A 258 -5.67 3.58 0.43
C SER A 258 -5.45 4.05 -1.00
N ILE A 259 -4.34 4.73 -1.26
CA ILE A 259 -4.05 5.33 -2.57
C ILE A 259 -2.58 5.18 -2.97
N ALA A 260 -2.37 4.87 -4.25
CA ALA A 260 -1.08 4.95 -4.92
C ALA A 260 -1.13 6.07 -5.97
N ILE A 261 -0.21 7.02 -5.87
CA ILE A 261 -0.11 8.17 -6.77
C ILE A 261 1.23 8.08 -7.50
N ARG A 262 1.18 7.57 -8.73
CA ARG A 262 2.36 7.40 -9.58
C ARG A 262 2.65 8.64 -10.40
N HIS A 263 3.90 8.73 -10.82
CA HIS A 263 4.37 9.73 -11.77
C HIS A 263 5.06 9.00 -12.91
N PRO A 264 4.80 9.34 -14.18
CA PRO A 264 5.23 8.52 -15.31
C PRO A 264 6.76 8.55 -15.53
N TYR A 265 7.48 9.41 -14.83
CA TYR A 265 8.94 9.51 -14.89
C TYR A 265 9.62 8.96 -13.62
N SER A 266 8.87 8.25 -12.76
CA SER A 266 9.37 7.55 -11.58
C SER A 266 9.11 6.06 -11.77
N SER A 267 10.14 5.33 -12.21
CA SER A 267 10.05 3.91 -12.52
C SER A 267 11.42 3.26 -12.38
N ASP A 268 11.43 2.02 -11.90
CA ASP A 268 12.57 1.11 -11.96
C ASP A 268 12.77 0.52 -13.37
N ILE A 269 13.95 -0.04 -13.61
CA ILE A 269 14.29 -0.75 -14.85
C ILE A 269 13.54 -2.08 -14.98
N SER A 270 13.20 -2.74 -13.86
CA SER A 270 12.41 -3.98 -13.79
C SER A 270 10.96 -3.79 -14.27
N GLY A 271 10.45 -2.56 -14.16
CA GLY A 271 9.03 -2.26 -14.24
C GLY A 271 8.60 -1.59 -12.95
N SER A 272 7.39 -1.04 -12.89
CA SER A 272 6.85 -0.49 -11.65
C SER A 272 5.34 -0.34 -11.76
N ARG A 273 4.65 -0.61 -10.67
CA ARG A 273 3.23 -0.92 -10.58
C ARG A 273 2.67 -0.41 -9.27
N CYS A 274 1.34 -0.28 -9.19
CA CYS A 274 0.74 -0.01 -7.90
C CYS A 274 0.58 -1.25 -7.04
N PHE A 275 0.32 -2.40 -7.66
CA PHE A 275 0.28 -3.69 -6.97
C PHE A 275 1.17 -4.69 -7.69
N GLU A 276 2.07 -5.32 -6.94
CA GLU A 276 2.72 -6.58 -7.29
C GLU A 276 2.28 -7.62 -6.27
N ILE A 277 1.88 -8.80 -6.77
CA ILE A 277 1.25 -9.84 -5.93
C ILE A 277 1.77 -11.20 -6.35
N ASP A 278 2.80 -11.67 -5.67
CA ASP A 278 3.37 -12.98 -5.86
C ASP A 278 3.16 -13.87 -4.64
N SER A 279 3.05 -15.18 -4.88
CA SER A 279 3.06 -16.13 -3.76
C SER A 279 4.47 -16.49 -3.35
N TYR A 280 5.46 -16.27 -4.21
CA TYR A 280 6.86 -16.60 -4.03
C TYR A 280 7.67 -15.99 -5.17
N ASP A 281 8.93 -15.64 -4.90
CA ASP A 281 9.86 -15.25 -5.99
C ASP A 281 10.28 -16.49 -6.79
N LYS A 282 10.43 -17.63 -6.08
CA LYS A 282 10.84 -18.92 -6.63
C LYS A 282 10.09 -20.05 -5.94
N ILE A 283 9.39 -20.88 -6.71
CA ILE A 283 8.54 -21.96 -6.18
C ILE A 283 9.35 -23.01 -5.41
N GLU A 284 10.60 -23.25 -5.79
CA GLU A 284 11.50 -24.20 -5.11
C GLU A 284 11.85 -23.77 -3.67
N ASN A 285 11.67 -22.49 -3.34
CA ASN A 285 11.94 -21.94 -2.01
C ASN A 285 10.66 -21.81 -1.16
N SER A 286 9.50 -22.17 -1.71
CA SER A 286 8.22 -22.09 -1.01
C SER A 286 7.69 -23.47 -0.60
N ASP A 287 7.06 -23.51 0.57
CA ASP A 287 6.27 -24.64 1.04
C ASP A 287 4.85 -24.47 0.48
N THR A 288 4.57 -25.14 -0.64
CA THR A 288 3.28 -25.07 -1.34
C THR A 288 2.12 -25.69 -0.55
N SER A 289 2.37 -26.31 0.61
CA SER A 289 1.31 -26.75 1.53
C SER A 289 0.77 -25.62 2.42
N LYS A 290 1.50 -24.49 2.50
CA LYS A 290 1.10 -23.31 3.25
C LYS A 290 0.16 -22.42 2.43
N LYS A 291 -0.41 -21.42 3.10
CA LYS A 291 -1.26 -20.43 2.45
C LYS A 291 -0.46 -19.70 1.36
N LEU A 292 -1.08 -19.55 0.21
CA LEU A 292 -0.60 -18.70 -0.87
C LEU A 292 -0.98 -17.24 -0.61
N THR A 293 -0.33 -16.30 -1.29
CA THR A 293 -0.58 -14.88 -1.10
C THR A 293 -2.03 -14.55 -1.43
N LYS A 294 -2.70 -13.86 -0.51
CA LYS A 294 -4.11 -13.48 -0.63
C LYS A 294 -4.32 -12.05 -0.19
N ILE A 295 -4.66 -11.20 -1.15
CA ILE A 295 -4.87 -9.77 -0.94
C ILE A 295 -6.33 -9.43 -1.15
N THR A 296 -6.95 -8.79 -0.15
CA THR A 296 -8.27 -8.18 -0.27
C THR A 296 -8.13 -6.67 -0.13
N ALA A 297 -8.30 -5.98 -1.25
CA ALA A 297 -8.16 -4.55 -1.40
C ALA A 297 -9.54 -3.90 -1.56
N ASN A 298 -9.90 -3.01 -0.64
CA ASN A 298 -11.20 -2.33 -0.67
C ASN A 298 -11.01 -0.81 -0.69
N ASN A 299 -11.80 -0.11 -1.52
CA ASN A 299 -11.80 1.35 -1.56
C ASN A 299 -10.42 1.93 -1.89
N ILE A 300 -9.76 1.36 -2.90
CA ILE A 300 -8.43 1.77 -3.34
C ILE A 300 -8.53 2.76 -4.50
N THR A 301 -7.64 3.74 -4.54
CA THR A 301 -7.41 4.57 -5.74
C THR A 301 -6.00 4.35 -6.26
N LEU A 302 -5.88 3.94 -7.52
CA LEU A 302 -4.62 3.83 -8.24
C LEU A 302 -4.65 4.92 -9.31
N ILE A 303 -3.69 5.83 -9.31
CA ILE A 303 -3.71 6.97 -10.24
C ILE A 303 -2.33 7.31 -10.77
N ASN A 304 -2.26 7.50 -12.08
CA ASN A 304 -1.23 8.28 -12.72
C ASN A 304 -1.71 9.72 -12.92
N LEU A 305 -0.93 10.70 -12.44
CA LEU A 305 -1.34 12.11 -12.52
C LEU A 305 -1.18 12.70 -13.91
N GLU A 306 -0.35 12.09 -14.77
CA GLU A 306 -0.10 12.58 -16.12
C GLU A 306 -1.12 11.98 -17.10
N GLU A 307 -1.94 12.84 -17.70
CA GLU A 307 -3.04 12.42 -18.59
C GLU A 307 -2.64 12.41 -20.07
N SER A 308 -1.42 12.86 -20.41
CA SER A 308 -0.96 12.99 -21.80
C SER A 308 -0.34 11.71 -22.39
N ASN A 309 -0.41 10.57 -21.69
CA ASN A 309 0.27 9.31 -22.02
C ASN A 309 1.78 9.46 -22.26
N GLN A 310 2.40 10.46 -21.63
CA GLN A 310 3.84 10.66 -21.69
C GLN A 310 4.55 9.90 -20.58
N GLY A 311 5.76 9.44 -20.86
CA GLY A 311 6.62 8.71 -19.92
C GLY A 311 6.33 7.21 -19.85
N LEU A 312 6.82 6.57 -18.80
CA LEU A 312 6.78 5.13 -18.58
C LEU A 312 5.48 4.71 -17.88
N VAL A 313 4.33 5.07 -18.48
CA VAL A 313 3.03 4.59 -18.01
C VAL A 313 2.89 3.11 -18.34
N ARG A 314 2.73 2.27 -17.32
CA ARG A 314 2.65 0.81 -17.40
C ARG A 314 1.36 0.29 -16.77
N GLU A 315 1.30 -0.99 -16.47
CA GLU A 315 0.21 -1.64 -15.75
C GLU A 315 0.01 -1.10 -14.33
N ALA A 316 -1.24 -1.04 -13.87
CA ALA A 316 -1.53 -0.67 -12.49
C ALA A 316 -1.25 -1.82 -11.53
N ALA A 317 -1.49 -3.06 -11.95
CA ALA A 317 -1.25 -4.25 -11.14
C ALA A 317 -0.70 -5.40 -11.98
N HIS A 318 0.20 -6.17 -11.39
CA HIS A 318 0.64 -7.47 -11.89
C HIS A 318 0.37 -8.54 -10.85
N ILE A 319 -0.23 -9.65 -11.31
CA ILE A 319 -0.62 -10.74 -10.43
C ILE A 319 0.08 -12.02 -10.84
N GLY A 320 0.83 -12.57 -9.90
CA GLY A 320 1.55 -13.82 -10.00
C GLY A 320 0.66 -15.06 -9.98
N GLU A 321 1.14 -16.13 -10.61
CA GLU A 321 0.54 -17.46 -10.51
C GLU A 321 0.40 -17.87 -9.04
N ASN A 322 -0.63 -18.67 -8.76
CA ASN A 322 -0.94 -19.16 -7.42
C ASN A 322 -1.28 -18.08 -6.39
N SER A 323 -1.49 -16.82 -6.78
CA SER A 323 -1.99 -15.78 -5.88
C SER A 323 -3.52 -15.61 -5.93
N TYR A 324 -4.07 -15.02 -4.87
CA TYR A 324 -5.46 -14.57 -4.80
C TYR A 324 -5.49 -13.05 -4.67
N PHE A 325 -6.28 -12.39 -5.51
CA PHE A 325 -6.44 -10.95 -5.45
C PHE A 325 -7.92 -10.59 -5.55
N ALA A 326 -8.39 -9.75 -4.63
CA ALA A 326 -9.70 -9.14 -4.72
C ALA A 326 -9.54 -7.62 -4.65
N LEU A 327 -9.99 -6.89 -5.67
CA LEU A 327 -10.05 -5.43 -5.70
C LEU A 327 -11.52 -5.01 -5.78
N ASN A 328 -12.01 -4.36 -4.73
CA ASN A 328 -13.42 -4.01 -4.58
C ASN A 328 -13.62 -2.50 -4.46
N ASN A 329 -14.67 -1.98 -5.08
CA ASN A 329 -15.11 -0.58 -4.91
C ASN A 329 -13.98 0.42 -5.11
N SER A 330 -13.21 0.28 -6.18
CA SER A 330 -11.93 0.98 -6.35
C SER A 330 -11.87 1.75 -7.68
N VAL A 331 -10.93 2.68 -7.79
CA VAL A 331 -10.68 3.49 -8.98
C VAL A 331 -9.27 3.18 -9.50
N ILE A 332 -9.16 2.93 -10.80
CA ILE A 332 -7.88 2.82 -11.51
C ILE A 332 -7.90 3.87 -12.62
N SER A 333 -6.92 4.80 -12.62
CA SER A 333 -6.90 5.93 -13.54
C SER A 333 -5.53 6.11 -14.21
N GLY A 334 -5.47 6.06 -15.54
CA GLY A 334 -4.29 6.45 -16.33
C GLY A 334 -3.20 5.38 -16.48
N PHE A 335 -3.55 4.12 -16.67
CA PHE A 335 -2.59 2.99 -16.84
C PHE A 335 -2.71 2.29 -18.19
N THR A 336 -1.69 1.54 -18.61
CA THR A 336 -1.68 0.79 -19.87
C THR A 336 -0.87 -0.52 -19.77
N PRO A 337 -1.49 -1.73 -19.67
CA PRO A 337 -2.90 -2.03 -19.35
C PRO A 337 -3.29 -1.62 -17.92
N PHE A 338 -4.46 -2.01 -17.40
CA PHE A 338 -4.74 -1.78 -15.97
C PHE A 338 -4.41 -3.01 -15.09
N VAL A 339 -4.42 -4.23 -15.64
CA VAL A 339 -3.98 -5.45 -14.95
C VAL A 339 -3.23 -6.36 -15.94
N ILE A 340 -2.09 -6.91 -15.51
CA ILE A 340 -1.41 -8.05 -16.14
C ILE A 340 -1.51 -9.27 -15.23
N LEU A 341 -1.82 -10.42 -15.82
CA LEU A 341 -1.87 -11.72 -15.16
C LEU A 341 -0.74 -12.61 -15.69
N GLN A 342 0.01 -13.27 -14.81
CA GLN A 342 0.97 -14.29 -15.25
C GLN A 342 0.27 -15.40 -16.07
N GLY A 343 1.02 -15.97 -17.01
CA GLY A 343 0.50 -16.79 -18.11
C GLY A 343 -0.56 -17.83 -17.71
N LYS A 344 -0.31 -18.69 -16.72
CA LYS A 344 -1.25 -19.78 -16.40
C LYS A 344 -2.48 -19.34 -15.62
N ILE A 345 -2.58 -18.08 -15.19
CA ILE A 345 -3.82 -17.58 -14.60
C ILE A 345 -4.95 -17.60 -15.64
N GLY A 346 -4.62 -17.34 -16.91
CA GLY A 346 -5.56 -17.42 -18.02
C GLY A 346 -5.98 -18.85 -18.40
N ASP A 347 -5.28 -19.87 -17.92
CA ASP A 347 -5.51 -21.28 -18.22
C ASP A 347 -6.67 -21.85 -17.37
N GLY A 348 -7.88 -21.35 -17.65
CA GLY A 348 -9.14 -21.89 -17.13
C GLY A 348 -9.80 -21.10 -15.99
N LEU A 349 -11.11 -21.33 -15.83
CA LEU A 349 -11.97 -20.58 -14.91
C LEU A 349 -11.53 -20.70 -13.44
N VAL A 350 -11.03 -21.86 -13.03
CA VAL A 350 -10.57 -22.10 -11.65
C VAL A 350 -9.44 -21.15 -11.25
N ASN A 351 -8.60 -20.73 -12.19
CA ASN A 351 -7.54 -19.77 -11.94
C ASN A 351 -8.07 -18.32 -11.96
N LEU A 352 -8.96 -17.99 -12.90
CA LEU A 352 -9.59 -16.67 -12.97
C LEU A 352 -10.47 -16.37 -11.75
N GLU A 353 -11.12 -17.37 -11.14
CA GLU A 353 -11.93 -17.20 -9.93
C GLU A 353 -11.12 -16.73 -8.70
N LYS A 354 -9.78 -16.91 -8.72
CA LYS A 354 -8.87 -16.39 -7.70
C LYS A 354 -8.70 -14.87 -7.79
N ILE A 355 -9.01 -14.28 -8.95
CA ILE A 355 -8.84 -12.85 -9.24
C ILE A 355 -10.21 -12.18 -9.37
N LYS A 356 -10.61 -11.48 -8.32
CA LYS A 356 -11.93 -10.84 -8.20
C LYS A 356 -11.82 -9.32 -8.32
N LEU A 357 -12.28 -8.79 -9.44
CA LEU A 357 -12.33 -7.35 -9.69
C LEU A 357 -13.79 -6.91 -9.68
N SER A 358 -14.21 -6.14 -8.67
CA SER A 358 -15.63 -5.85 -8.45
C SER A 358 -15.90 -4.38 -8.13
N GLY A 359 -16.86 -3.78 -8.82
CA GLY A 359 -17.29 -2.40 -8.58
C GLY A 359 -16.18 -1.40 -8.85
N LEU A 360 -15.55 -1.48 -10.03
CA LEU A 360 -14.41 -0.64 -10.37
C LEU A 360 -14.81 0.53 -11.28
N ILE A 361 -14.06 1.62 -11.20
CA ILE A 361 -13.96 2.61 -12.28
C ILE A 361 -12.59 2.47 -12.91
N ILE A 362 -12.58 2.24 -14.21
CA ILE A 362 -11.41 2.12 -15.07
C ILE A 362 -11.39 3.37 -15.95
N ASN A 363 -10.72 4.41 -15.46
CA ASN A 363 -10.68 5.72 -16.10
C ASN A 363 -9.39 5.91 -16.90
N ASN A 364 -9.48 6.42 -18.13
CA ASN A 364 -8.31 6.73 -18.97
C ASN A 364 -7.27 5.59 -19.05
N CYS A 365 -7.69 4.33 -18.89
CA CYS A 365 -6.81 3.19 -19.06
C CYS A 365 -6.90 2.68 -20.50
N GLN A 366 -5.76 2.27 -21.06
CA GLN A 366 -5.69 1.65 -22.38
C GLN A 366 -5.35 0.19 -22.22
N GLY A 367 -5.92 -0.69 -23.03
CA GLY A 367 -5.79 -2.13 -22.77
C GLY A 367 -6.73 -2.61 -21.66
N GLY A 368 -7.10 -3.88 -21.74
CA GLY A 368 -8.00 -4.52 -20.79
C GLY A 368 -7.26 -5.15 -19.61
N ILE A 369 -7.76 -6.31 -19.20
CA ILE A 369 -7.02 -7.24 -18.34
C ILE A 369 -6.32 -8.20 -19.28
N LEU A 370 -4.99 -8.21 -19.24
CA LEU A 370 -4.16 -8.97 -20.17
C LEU A 370 -3.41 -10.09 -19.47
N SER A 371 -2.97 -11.08 -20.24
CA SER A 371 -2.05 -12.10 -19.79
C SER A 371 -0.67 -11.92 -20.41
N GLU A 372 0.37 -12.31 -19.68
CA GLU A 372 1.71 -12.52 -20.26
C GLU A 372 1.71 -13.56 -21.40
N ASN A 373 0.74 -14.48 -21.40
CA ASN A 373 0.47 -15.37 -22.53
C ASN A 373 -0.79 -14.88 -23.26
N SER A 374 -0.58 -14.06 -24.29
CA SER A 374 -1.64 -13.37 -25.05
C SER A 374 -2.70 -14.30 -25.67
N ASN A 375 -2.42 -15.61 -25.78
CA ASN A 375 -3.42 -16.59 -26.20
C ASN A 375 -4.64 -16.65 -25.26
N PHE A 376 -4.49 -16.24 -24.00
CA PHE A 376 -5.58 -16.23 -23.03
C PHE A 376 -6.37 -14.92 -22.99
N ASP A 377 -5.90 -13.86 -23.65
CA ASP A 377 -6.51 -12.52 -23.56
C ASP A 377 -8.00 -12.52 -23.94
N SER A 378 -8.39 -13.25 -24.98
CA SER A 378 -9.81 -13.34 -25.37
C SER A 378 -10.66 -14.00 -24.29
N GLY A 379 -10.15 -15.04 -23.63
CA GLY A 379 -10.86 -15.75 -22.57
C GLY A 379 -11.01 -14.89 -21.32
N ILE A 380 -9.94 -14.18 -20.94
CA ILE A 380 -9.92 -13.25 -19.81
C ILE A 380 -10.90 -12.10 -20.04
N ASN A 381 -10.86 -11.47 -21.22
CA ASN A 381 -11.77 -10.37 -21.53
C ASN A 381 -13.23 -10.83 -21.53
N ASN A 382 -13.55 -12.02 -22.06
CA ASN A 382 -14.91 -12.56 -22.01
C ASN A 382 -15.40 -12.83 -20.58
N TRP A 383 -14.52 -13.27 -19.68
CA TRP A 383 -14.86 -13.48 -18.27
C TRP A 383 -15.28 -12.18 -17.60
N TYR A 384 -14.46 -11.12 -17.72
CA TYR A 384 -14.71 -9.84 -17.05
C TYR A 384 -15.75 -8.94 -17.74
N GLN A 385 -16.28 -9.34 -18.89
CA GLN A 385 -17.45 -8.69 -19.51
C GLN A 385 -18.76 -8.95 -18.73
N ASN A 386 -18.78 -9.90 -17.79
CA ASN A 386 -19.96 -10.16 -16.98
C ASN A 386 -20.32 -8.91 -16.13
N PRO A 387 -21.53 -8.33 -16.30
CA PRO A 387 -21.96 -7.14 -15.56
C PRO A 387 -21.94 -7.29 -14.04
N ALA A 388 -21.95 -8.52 -13.52
CA ALA A 388 -21.83 -8.80 -12.09
C ALA A 388 -20.51 -8.29 -11.48
N PHE A 389 -19.45 -8.13 -12.29
CA PHE A 389 -18.19 -7.50 -11.85
C PHE A 389 -18.30 -5.98 -11.72
N GLY A 390 -19.28 -5.33 -12.34
CA GLY A 390 -19.49 -3.88 -12.20
C GLY A 390 -18.28 -3.03 -12.60
N LEU A 391 -17.58 -3.40 -13.67
CA LEU A 391 -16.46 -2.63 -14.23
C LEU A 391 -16.98 -1.50 -15.11
N GLU A 392 -16.72 -0.26 -14.73
CA GLU A 392 -17.17 0.95 -15.42
C GLU A 392 -15.99 1.62 -16.11
N TYR A 393 -16.03 1.74 -17.44
CA TYR A 393 -14.96 2.34 -18.23
C TYR A 393 -15.29 3.79 -18.55
N THR A 394 -14.37 4.71 -18.27
CA THR A 394 -14.59 6.15 -18.45
C THR A 394 -13.37 6.84 -19.08
N SER A 395 -13.59 8.03 -19.65
CA SER A 395 -12.53 8.91 -20.17
C SER A 395 -12.66 10.32 -19.63
N ILE A 396 -12.69 10.43 -18.29
CA ILE A 396 -12.93 11.67 -17.56
C ILE A 396 -11.58 12.22 -17.10
N ARG A 397 -11.37 13.53 -17.23
CA ARG A 397 -10.17 14.16 -16.66
C ARG A 397 -10.18 14.05 -15.15
N ASN A 398 -9.03 13.85 -14.53
CA ASN A 398 -8.84 13.72 -13.09
C ASN A 398 -9.51 14.88 -12.32
N VAL A 399 -9.44 16.12 -12.85
CA VAL A 399 -10.10 17.32 -12.26
C VAL A 399 -11.63 17.26 -12.23
N ALA A 400 -12.23 16.40 -13.04
CA ALA A 400 -13.67 16.13 -13.03
C ALA A 400 -14.00 14.83 -12.28
N LEU A 401 -13.10 13.85 -12.27
CA LEU A 401 -13.27 12.57 -11.57
C LEU A 401 -13.16 12.71 -10.05
N PHE A 402 -12.22 13.53 -9.57
CA PHE A 402 -11.91 13.72 -8.15
C PHE A 402 -12.33 15.10 -7.64
N THR A 403 -12.50 15.21 -6.33
CA THR A 403 -12.91 16.45 -5.65
C THR A 403 -11.87 17.57 -5.82
N GLU A 404 -10.59 17.26 -5.63
CA GLU A 404 -9.45 18.18 -5.82
C GLU A 404 -8.17 17.37 -6.06
N PRO A 405 -7.83 16.94 -7.29
CA PRO A 405 -6.65 16.11 -7.53
C PRO A 405 -5.33 16.88 -7.56
N ASN A 406 -5.34 18.20 -7.35
CA ASN A 406 -4.14 19.01 -7.44
C ASN A 406 -3.19 18.76 -6.24
N ILE A 407 -2.15 17.97 -6.48
CA ILE A 407 -1.04 17.70 -5.54
C ILE A 407 -0.36 18.97 -5.02
N LYS A 408 -0.40 20.09 -5.77
CA LYS A 408 0.17 21.36 -5.29
C LYS A 408 -0.76 22.11 -4.32
N ALA A 409 -1.99 21.66 -4.11
CA ALA A 409 -2.93 22.23 -3.15
C ALA A 409 -3.07 21.30 -1.93
N ASN A 410 -4.30 21.07 -1.46
CA ASN A 410 -4.66 20.05 -0.47
C ASN A 410 -5.43 18.95 -1.19
N PRO A 411 -4.76 17.93 -1.75
CA PRO A 411 -5.43 17.00 -2.64
C PRO A 411 -6.48 16.16 -1.92
N ASP A 412 -7.60 15.97 -2.61
CA ASP A 412 -8.76 15.17 -2.22
C ASP A 412 -9.17 14.26 -3.39
N PHE A 413 -8.71 13.01 -3.31
CA PHE A 413 -8.98 11.96 -4.30
C PHE A 413 -10.28 11.19 -4.01
N ARG A 414 -11.19 11.72 -3.19
CA ARG A 414 -12.56 11.21 -3.15
C ARG A 414 -13.25 11.58 -4.46
N MET A 415 -14.01 10.63 -4.99
CA MET A 415 -14.77 10.82 -6.23
C MET A 415 -15.71 12.03 -6.17
N ASN A 416 -15.73 12.80 -7.25
CA ASN A 416 -16.66 13.91 -7.44
C ASN A 416 -18.00 13.40 -8.01
N VAL A 417 -18.88 12.97 -7.11
CA VAL A 417 -20.20 12.38 -7.43
C VAL A 417 -21.10 13.26 -8.31
N ASN A 418 -20.91 14.59 -8.33
CA ASN A 418 -21.73 15.49 -9.14
C ASN A 418 -21.37 15.45 -10.64
N ASN A 419 -20.14 15.07 -10.99
CA ASN A 419 -19.64 15.10 -12.36
C ASN A 419 -19.64 13.72 -13.03
N THR A 420 -19.57 12.63 -12.27
CA THR A 420 -19.60 11.25 -12.80
C THR A 420 -20.98 10.79 -13.29
N LEU A 421 -22.07 11.46 -12.88
CA LEU A 421 -23.42 11.17 -13.35
C LEU A 421 -23.71 11.73 -14.76
N ALA A 422 -22.91 12.68 -15.25
CA ALA A 422 -23.14 13.33 -16.54
C ALA A 422 -22.51 12.61 -17.74
N SER A 423 -21.62 11.64 -17.50
CA SER A 423 -20.88 10.89 -18.54
C SER A 423 -21.45 9.51 -18.85
N GLY A 424 -22.57 9.13 -18.22
CA GLY A 424 -23.24 7.83 -18.39
C GLY A 424 -24.43 7.85 -19.37
N ASN A 425 -24.33 8.59 -20.48
CA ASN A 425 -25.27 8.54 -21.61
C ASN A 425 -24.52 8.43 -22.93
#